data_AF-A0A950V3V2-F1
#
_entry.id   AF-A0A950V3V2-F1
#
_cell.length_a   1.000
_cell.length_b   1.000
_cell.length_c   1.000
_cell.angle_alpha   90.00
_cell.angle_beta   90.00
_cell.angle_gamma   90.00
#
_symmetry.space_group_name_H-M   'P 1'
#
loop_
_entity.id
_entity.type
_entity.pdbx_description
1 polymer ?
#
loop_
_entity_poly.entity_id
_entity_poly.type
_entity_poly.pdbx_seq_one_letter_code
_entity_poly.pdbx_strand_id
1 'polypeptide(L)'
;ERVDRYINFRWGMGGPFFLWRRDNFSIRWTGFLRVPQAGRYEFVVFADDGFRLFIDSRPIMQDWSIHKVREKRATVSLAEGYHPITIAYYEKAGQAAMDVYWKRPGDNRPVQLGGDALVPGEEYIHDELPVFKGASEQMPDGTSDNADTTAGPDNDAEAP
;
A
#
# COMPACT_ATOMS: atom_id res chain seq x y z
N GLU A 1 6.02 16.10 0.18
CA GLU A 1 5.79 14.89 -0.62
C GLU A 1 6.66 14.91 -1.87
N ARG A 2 6.89 13.78 -2.54
CA ARG A 2 7.63 13.73 -3.82
C ARG A 2 7.15 12.55 -4.68
N VAL A 3 7.29 12.66 -5.99
CA VAL A 3 7.03 11.57 -6.94
C VAL A 3 8.34 10.89 -7.30
N ASP A 4 8.42 9.58 -7.05
CA ASP A 4 9.53 8.72 -7.43
C ASP A 4 9.15 7.89 -8.67
N ARG A 5 9.74 8.21 -9.84
CA ARG A 5 9.43 7.52 -11.11
C ARG A 5 9.92 6.06 -11.16
N TYR A 6 10.76 5.65 -10.23
CA TYR A 6 11.29 4.29 -10.13
C TYR A 6 11.43 3.92 -8.65
N ILE A 7 11.26 2.63 -8.34
CA ILE A 7 11.57 2.10 -7.00
C ILE A 7 12.91 1.38 -7.10
N ASN A 8 14.00 2.16 -6.99
CA ASN A 8 15.38 1.71 -7.22
C ASN A 8 16.40 2.41 -6.29
N PHE A 9 16.17 2.31 -4.99
CA PHE A 9 16.90 3.08 -3.98
C PHE A 9 18.02 2.28 -3.31
N ARG A 10 19.23 2.84 -3.37
CA ARG A 10 20.42 2.35 -2.65
C ARG A 10 21.01 3.50 -1.83
N TRP A 11 20.53 3.68 -0.60
CA TRP A 11 21.01 4.74 0.30
C TRP A 11 22.29 4.34 1.04
N GLY A 12 22.59 3.04 1.13
CA GLY A 12 23.74 2.53 1.87
C GLY A 12 23.63 2.96 3.33
N MET A 13 24.72 3.49 3.91
CA MET A 13 24.71 4.00 5.30
C MET A 13 23.93 5.33 5.48
N GLY A 14 23.15 5.78 4.50
CA GLY A 14 22.39 7.03 4.50
C GLY A 14 20.88 6.81 4.55
N GLY A 15 20.13 7.90 4.38
CA GLY A 15 18.66 7.86 4.24
C GLY A 15 18.18 8.60 2.99
N PRO A 16 16.86 8.73 2.78
CA PRO A 16 16.27 9.34 1.59
C PRO A 16 16.60 10.82 1.37
N PHE A 17 17.12 11.51 2.38
CA PHE A 17 17.64 12.87 2.32
C PHE A 17 18.85 13.02 3.25
N PHE A 18 19.82 13.86 2.88
CA PHE A 18 21.08 14.02 3.62
C PHE A 18 20.94 14.64 5.03
N LEU A 19 19.83 15.32 5.31
CA LEU A 19 19.48 15.89 6.63
C LEU A 19 18.52 15.00 7.44
N TRP A 20 18.08 13.87 6.90
CA TRP A 20 17.14 12.98 7.58
C TRP A 20 17.86 11.94 8.45
N ARG A 21 17.08 11.30 9.31
CA ARG A 21 17.58 10.15 10.09
C ARG A 21 18.07 9.07 9.13
N ARG A 22 19.29 8.59 9.38
CA ARG A 22 19.95 7.51 8.62
C ARG A 22 19.29 6.15 8.92
N ASP A 23 18.89 5.99 10.18
CA ASP A 23 18.27 4.78 10.74
C ASP A 23 16.85 5.09 11.26
N ASN A 24 16.01 4.07 11.44
CA ASN A 24 14.65 4.20 11.97
C ASN A 24 13.74 5.12 11.14
N PHE A 25 13.69 4.90 9.83
CA PHE A 25 12.78 5.59 8.91
C PHE A 25 11.84 4.61 8.19
N SER A 26 10.79 5.14 7.57
CA SER A 26 9.92 4.34 6.69
C SER A 26 9.46 5.19 5.51
N ILE A 27 9.14 4.53 4.41
CA ILE A 27 8.62 5.17 3.20
C ILE A 27 7.39 4.38 2.74
N ARG A 28 6.40 5.11 2.23
CA ARG A 28 5.22 4.54 1.59
C ARG A 28 5.06 5.19 0.22
N TRP A 29 5.10 4.38 -0.83
CA TRP A 29 4.72 4.78 -2.18
C TRP A 29 3.31 4.26 -2.47
N THR A 30 2.47 5.11 -3.06
CA THR A 30 1.07 4.86 -3.41
C THR A 30 0.78 5.44 -4.79
N GLY A 31 -0.03 4.72 -5.56
CA GLY A 31 -0.41 5.13 -6.91
C GLY A 31 -1.04 3.96 -7.66
N PHE A 32 -0.89 3.94 -8.97
CA PHE A 32 -1.41 2.88 -9.84
C PHE A 32 -0.30 2.22 -10.64
N LEU A 33 -0.35 0.88 -10.68
CA LEU A 33 0.41 0.07 -11.62
C LEU A 33 -0.36 -0.01 -12.95
N ARG A 34 0.23 0.47 -14.04
CA ARG A 34 -0.32 0.31 -15.39
C ARG A 34 0.06 -1.07 -15.93
N VAL A 35 -0.94 -1.93 -16.13
CA VAL A 35 -0.79 -3.28 -16.66
C VAL A 35 -1.24 -3.30 -18.13
N PRO A 36 -0.31 -3.39 -19.11
CA PRO A 36 -0.62 -3.22 -20.53
C PRO A 36 -1.26 -4.43 -21.21
N GLN A 37 -1.32 -5.59 -20.54
CA GLN A 37 -2.00 -6.80 -21.02
C GLN A 37 -2.30 -7.72 -19.84
N ALA A 38 -3.40 -8.45 -19.86
CA ALA A 38 -3.70 -9.44 -18.81
C ALA A 38 -2.68 -10.60 -18.83
N GLY A 39 -2.33 -11.12 -17.66
CA GLY A 39 -1.46 -12.31 -17.56
C GLY A 39 -0.72 -12.47 -16.23
N ARG A 40 0.28 -13.35 -16.20
CA ARG A 40 1.14 -13.59 -15.03
C ARG A 40 2.32 -12.62 -15.01
N TYR A 41 2.42 -11.86 -13.93
CA TYR A 41 3.51 -10.94 -13.63
C TYR A 41 4.32 -11.48 -12.45
N GLU A 42 5.65 -11.56 -12.59
CA GLU A 42 6.57 -11.86 -11.48
C GLU A 42 7.12 -10.53 -10.94
N PHE A 43 7.01 -10.32 -9.63
CA PHE A 43 7.66 -9.22 -8.91
C PHE A 43 8.88 -9.74 -8.16
N VAL A 44 9.97 -8.98 -8.22
CA VAL A 44 11.21 -9.25 -7.48
C VAL A 44 11.53 -8.02 -6.63
N VAL A 45 11.70 -8.21 -5.33
CA VAL A 45 12.03 -7.13 -4.38
C VAL A 45 13.37 -7.44 -3.74
N PHE A 46 14.24 -6.43 -3.68
CA PHE A 46 15.46 -6.43 -2.87
C PHE A 46 15.33 -5.36 -1.81
N ALA A 47 15.27 -5.76 -0.54
CA ALA A 47 15.09 -4.82 0.58
C ALA A 47 16.08 -5.08 1.72
N ASP A 48 16.50 -3.98 2.35
CA ASP A 48 17.29 -3.89 3.59
C ASP A 48 16.79 -2.63 4.32
N ASP A 49 16.06 -2.68 5.43
CA ASP A 49 15.39 -3.84 6.04
C ASP A 49 14.12 -4.29 5.28
N GLY A 50 12.93 -4.04 5.84
CA GLY A 50 11.70 -4.77 5.55
C GLY A 50 10.69 -4.00 4.70
N PHE A 51 9.78 -4.74 4.08
CA PHE A 51 8.81 -4.19 3.13
C PHE A 51 7.46 -4.94 3.09
N ARG A 52 6.48 -4.31 2.48
CA ARG A 52 5.23 -4.93 2.02
C ARG A 52 4.86 -4.39 0.64
N LEU A 53 4.48 -5.26 -0.28
CA LEU A 53 3.92 -4.94 -1.59
C LEU A 53 2.46 -5.39 -1.66
N PHE A 54 1.57 -4.45 -1.97
CA PHE A 54 0.16 -4.67 -2.21
C PHE A 54 -0.22 -4.26 -3.63
N ILE A 55 -1.10 -5.03 -4.26
CA ILE A 55 -1.77 -4.70 -5.53
C ILE A 55 -3.26 -5.01 -5.34
N ASP A 56 -4.15 -4.11 -5.76
CA ASP A 56 -5.60 -4.20 -5.52
C ASP A 56 -5.97 -4.37 -4.03
N SER A 57 -5.23 -3.70 -3.15
CA SER A 57 -5.28 -3.88 -1.68
C SER A 57 -4.95 -5.29 -1.17
N ARG A 58 -4.55 -6.24 -2.03
CA ARG A 58 -4.17 -7.61 -1.67
C ARG A 58 -2.66 -7.67 -1.42
N PRO A 59 -2.21 -8.31 -0.31
CA PRO A 59 -0.78 -8.48 -0.05
C PRO A 59 -0.18 -9.48 -1.06
N ILE A 60 0.71 -9.01 -1.92
CA ILE A 60 1.44 -9.85 -2.89
C ILE A 60 2.70 -10.43 -2.26
N MET A 61 3.38 -9.63 -1.43
CA MET A 61 4.64 -10.01 -0.80
C MET A 61 4.86 -9.22 0.48
N GLN A 62 5.35 -9.88 1.53
CA GLN A 62 5.66 -9.23 2.82
C GLN A 62 6.96 -9.80 3.41
N ASP A 63 7.81 -8.92 3.93
CA ASP A 63 8.85 -9.24 4.91
C ASP A 63 8.94 -8.06 5.89
N TRP A 64 8.35 -8.19 7.08
CA TRP A 64 8.41 -7.13 8.08
C TRP A 64 9.37 -7.50 9.22
N SER A 65 10.55 -8.02 8.85
CA SER A 65 11.61 -8.45 9.75
C SER A 65 12.93 -7.74 9.44
N ILE A 66 13.77 -7.56 10.46
CA ILE A 66 15.09 -6.90 10.33
C ILE A 66 16.05 -7.86 9.63
N HIS A 67 16.64 -7.44 8.52
CA HIS A 67 17.56 -8.21 7.71
C HIS A 67 18.37 -7.36 6.73
N LYS A 68 19.63 -7.74 6.51
CA LYS A 68 20.42 -7.28 5.35
C LYS A 68 19.71 -7.56 4.02
N VAL A 69 20.13 -6.87 2.95
CA VAL A 69 19.61 -6.99 1.57
C VAL A 69 19.19 -8.43 1.26
N ARG A 70 17.88 -8.63 1.15
CA ARG A 70 17.25 -9.93 0.85
C ARG A 70 16.42 -9.82 -0.40
N GLU A 71 16.57 -10.80 -1.29
CA GLU A 71 15.70 -10.99 -2.44
C GLU A 71 14.42 -11.75 -2.04
N LYS A 72 13.25 -11.31 -2.52
CA LYS A 72 12.02 -12.10 -2.54
C LYS A 72 11.32 -12.00 -3.89
N ARG A 73 10.56 -13.05 -4.22
CA ARG A 73 9.81 -13.20 -5.48
C ARG A 73 8.37 -13.61 -5.23
N ALA A 74 7.45 -13.12 -6.05
CA ALA A 74 6.06 -13.53 -6.08
C ALA A 74 5.51 -13.41 -7.50
N THR A 75 4.63 -14.34 -7.91
CA THR A 75 3.93 -14.27 -9.20
C THR A 75 2.44 -14.07 -8.95
N VAL A 76 1.85 -13.07 -9.61
CA VAL A 76 0.43 -12.72 -9.52
C VAL A 76 -0.18 -12.65 -10.93
N SER A 77 -1.44 -13.07 -11.07
CA SER A 77 -2.22 -12.82 -12.29
C SER A 77 -2.89 -11.46 -12.19
N LEU A 78 -2.63 -10.58 -13.16
CA LEU A 78 -3.24 -9.25 -13.25
C LEU A 78 -4.12 -9.16 -14.50
N ALA A 79 -5.15 -8.30 -14.44
CA ALA A 79 -5.95 -7.92 -15.59
C ALA A 79 -5.22 -6.83 -16.39
N GLU A 80 -5.70 -6.51 -17.58
CA GLU A 80 -5.28 -5.28 -18.26
C GLU A 80 -5.96 -4.07 -17.59
N GLY A 81 -5.22 -2.97 -17.43
CA GLY A 81 -5.74 -1.73 -16.85
C GLY A 81 -4.85 -1.15 -15.73
N TYR A 82 -5.45 -0.34 -14.86
CA TYR A 82 -4.77 0.30 -13.73
C TYR A 82 -5.12 -0.40 -12.42
N HIS A 83 -4.10 -0.81 -11.68
CA HIS A 83 -4.23 -1.51 -10.41
C HIS A 83 -3.65 -0.67 -9.27
N PRO A 84 -4.40 -0.34 -8.20
CA PRO A 84 -3.85 0.36 -7.04
C PRO A 84 -2.65 -0.41 -6.46
N ILE A 85 -1.49 0.25 -6.41
CA ILE A 85 -0.25 -0.30 -5.87
C ILE A 85 0.14 0.44 -4.58
N THR A 86 0.56 -0.30 -3.57
CA THR A 86 1.15 0.26 -2.36
C THR A 86 2.41 -0.50 -2.00
N ILE A 87 3.51 0.24 -1.86
CA ILE A 87 4.79 -0.29 -1.39
C ILE A 87 5.11 0.42 -0.09
N ALA A 88 5.15 -0.33 1.01
CA ALA A 88 5.65 0.14 2.28
C ALA A 88 7.04 -0.44 2.52
N TYR A 89 7.96 0.37 3.01
CA TYR A 89 9.33 -0.01 3.35
C TYR A 89 9.72 0.60 4.71
N TYR A 90 10.56 -0.08 5.48
CA TYR A 90 11.19 0.49 6.67
C TYR A 90 12.67 0.13 6.74
N GLU A 91 13.41 1.01 7.39
CA GLU A 91 14.81 0.85 7.76
C GLU A 91 14.95 0.90 9.28
N LYS A 92 15.59 -0.08 9.91
CA LYS A 92 15.84 -0.08 11.36
C LYS A 92 17.20 0.50 11.70
N ALA A 93 18.28 -0.04 11.14
CA ALA A 93 19.65 0.45 11.32
C ALA A 93 20.66 -0.19 10.35
N GLY A 94 21.52 0.65 9.76
CA GLY A 94 22.69 0.18 9.01
C GLY A 94 22.67 0.56 7.54
N GLN A 95 22.45 -0.42 6.65
CA GLN A 95 22.45 -0.21 5.20
C GLN A 95 21.03 -0.22 4.65
N ALA A 96 20.57 0.90 4.12
CA ALA A 96 19.22 1.02 3.60
C ALA A 96 19.16 0.81 2.08
N ALA A 97 18.28 -0.07 1.62
CA ALA A 97 18.04 -0.36 0.21
C ALA A 97 16.60 -0.82 -0.08
N MET A 98 16.04 -0.41 -1.22
CA MET A 98 14.76 -0.87 -1.73
C MET A 98 14.71 -0.78 -3.27
N ASP A 99 14.91 -1.91 -3.95
CA ASP A 99 14.73 -2.04 -5.40
C ASP A 99 13.56 -2.98 -5.71
N VAL A 100 12.69 -2.59 -6.64
CA VAL A 100 11.60 -3.44 -7.16
C VAL A 100 11.73 -3.61 -8.67
N TYR A 101 11.67 -4.86 -9.10
CA TYR A 101 11.61 -5.27 -10.50
C TYR A 101 10.30 -6.01 -10.77
N TRP A 102 9.89 -6.01 -12.03
CA TRP A 102 8.78 -6.83 -12.52
C TRP A 102 9.15 -7.48 -13.85
N LYS A 103 8.59 -8.66 -14.10
CA LYS A 103 8.65 -9.38 -15.38
C LYS A 103 7.23 -9.56 -15.87
N ARG A 104 6.93 -9.01 -17.04
CA ARG A 104 5.60 -9.03 -17.65
C ARG A 104 5.41 -10.32 -18.47
N PRO A 105 4.18 -10.71 -18.84
CA PRO A 105 3.96 -11.87 -19.70
C PRO A 105 4.74 -11.70 -21.01
N GLY A 106 5.55 -12.69 -21.39
CA GLY A 106 6.40 -12.65 -22.59
C GLY A 106 7.76 -11.96 -22.43
N ASP A 107 8.04 -11.23 -21.34
CA ASP A 107 9.40 -10.73 -21.09
C ASP A 107 10.35 -11.88 -20.75
N ASN A 108 11.58 -11.86 -21.30
CA ASN A 108 12.58 -12.88 -21.01
C ASN A 108 13.23 -12.74 -19.61
N ARG A 109 13.21 -11.54 -19.02
CA ARG A 109 13.81 -11.23 -17.70
C ARG A 109 13.05 -10.10 -16.99
N PRO A 110 13.15 -10.00 -15.65
CA PRO A 110 12.67 -8.81 -14.94
C PRO A 110 13.37 -7.53 -15.41
N VAL A 111 12.62 -6.43 -15.38
CA VAL A 111 13.07 -5.05 -15.63
C VAL A 111 12.68 -4.17 -14.42
N GLN A 112 13.34 -3.02 -14.26
CA GLN A 112 13.05 -2.13 -13.12
C GLN A 112 11.58 -1.69 -13.14
N LEU A 113 10.91 -1.73 -11.99
CA LEU A 113 9.56 -1.18 -11.86
C LEU A 113 9.63 0.35 -11.78
N GLY A 114 8.97 1.01 -12.73
CA GLY A 114 8.95 2.47 -12.86
C GLY A 114 8.72 2.93 -14.30
N GLY A 115 8.97 4.21 -14.55
CA GLY A 115 8.52 4.91 -15.75
C GLY A 115 6.99 4.85 -15.87
N ASP A 116 6.49 4.78 -17.11
CA ASP A 116 5.07 4.76 -17.46
C ASP A 116 4.27 3.56 -16.89
N ALA A 117 4.93 2.66 -16.16
CA ALA A 117 4.28 1.58 -15.40
C ALA A 117 3.75 2.05 -14.03
N LEU A 118 4.27 3.15 -13.47
CA LEU A 118 3.84 3.71 -12.18
C LEU A 118 3.25 5.10 -12.37
N VAL A 119 1.95 5.24 -12.12
CA VAL A 119 1.22 6.52 -12.15
C VAL A 119 1.01 7.00 -10.71
N PRO A 120 1.38 8.24 -10.35
CA PRO A 120 1.09 8.83 -9.04
C PRO A 120 -0.42 8.88 -8.75
N GLY A 121 -0.80 8.77 -7.48
CA GLY A 121 -2.23 8.84 -7.09
C GLY A 121 -2.92 10.15 -7.49
N GLU A 122 -2.21 11.27 -7.37
CA GLU A 122 -2.69 12.62 -7.73
C GLU A 122 -2.91 12.82 -9.25
N GLU A 123 -2.22 12.06 -10.10
CA GLU A 123 -2.33 12.17 -11.56
C GLU A 123 -3.62 11.50 -12.08
N TYR A 124 -4.35 10.76 -11.24
CA TYR A 124 -5.64 10.14 -11.56
C TYR A 124 -6.85 11.08 -11.29
N ILE A 125 -6.63 12.32 -10.86
CA ILE A 125 -7.69 13.28 -10.51
C ILE A 125 -8.01 14.25 -11.67
N HIS A 126 -7.11 14.38 -12.65
CA HIS A 126 -7.29 15.27 -13.79
C HIS A 126 -7.44 14.48 -15.09
N ASP A 127 -8.53 14.77 -15.80
CA ASP A 127 -8.93 14.29 -17.12
C ASP A 127 -9.36 12.81 -17.21
N GLU A 128 -10.66 12.61 -16.88
CA GLU A 128 -11.54 11.48 -17.24
C GLU A 128 -11.22 10.09 -16.66
N LEU A 129 -11.92 9.68 -15.57
CA LEU A 129 -12.48 8.32 -15.33
C LEU A 129 -13.31 8.27 -14.00
N PRO A 130 -13.95 7.13 -13.58
CA PRO A 130 -15.35 7.16 -13.16
C PRO A 130 -15.60 7.48 -11.67
N VAL A 131 -16.80 8.02 -11.39
CA VAL A 131 -17.30 8.19 -10.03
C VAL A 131 -17.51 6.82 -9.36
N PHE A 132 -16.66 6.47 -8.41
CA PHE A 132 -16.90 5.37 -7.47
C PHE A 132 -18.03 5.75 -6.49
N LYS A 133 -19.27 5.65 -6.94
CA LYS A 133 -20.46 5.77 -6.10
C LYS A 133 -20.69 4.43 -5.39
N GLY A 134 -20.11 4.24 -4.19
CA GLY A 134 -20.37 3.02 -3.42
C GLY A 134 -19.42 2.66 -2.28
N ALA A 135 -19.18 3.58 -1.34
CA ALA A 135 -18.68 3.24 0.01
C ALA A 135 -19.02 4.35 1.02
N SER A 136 -20.31 4.51 1.33
CA SER A 136 -20.74 5.38 2.43
C SER A 136 -20.34 4.75 3.77
N GLU A 137 -19.27 5.28 4.36
CA GLU A 137 -19.26 5.81 5.71
C GLU A 137 -20.08 5.07 6.79
N GLN A 138 -19.38 4.34 7.67
CA GLN A 138 -19.67 4.26 9.10
C GLN A 138 -18.46 3.66 9.86
N MET A 139 -17.62 4.53 10.40
CA MET A 139 -16.82 4.20 11.58
C MET A 139 -17.68 4.60 12.79
N PRO A 140 -18.03 3.70 13.72
CA PRO A 140 -18.76 4.12 14.92
C PRO A 140 -17.82 4.92 15.82
N ASP A 141 -18.22 6.15 16.18
CA ASP A 141 -17.65 6.80 17.34
C ASP A 141 -18.13 6.06 18.60
N GLY A 142 -17.22 5.90 19.55
CA GLY A 142 -17.47 5.18 20.80
C GLY A 142 -17.73 6.14 21.95
N THR A 143 -18.76 6.98 21.86
CA THR A 143 -19.19 7.83 22.98
C THR A 143 -20.43 7.22 23.65
N SER A 144 -20.24 6.54 24.78
CA SER A 144 -21.31 5.88 25.52
C SER A 144 -21.94 6.79 26.57
N ASP A 145 -23.08 7.41 26.26
CA ASP A 145 -23.97 8.02 27.25
C ASP A 145 -25.37 7.37 27.16
N ASN A 146 -25.68 6.52 28.14
CA ASN A 146 -27.00 5.90 28.29
C ASN A 146 -27.85 6.71 29.30
N ALA A 147 -28.80 7.48 28.78
CA ALA A 147 -30.03 7.87 29.47
C ALA A 147 -31.18 7.38 28.58
N ASP A 148 -31.81 6.25 28.92
CA ASP A 148 -33.01 6.20 29.77
C ASP A 148 -34.16 7.08 29.25
N THR A 149 -35.17 6.43 28.66
CA THR A 149 -36.61 6.70 28.86
C THR A 149 -37.44 5.82 27.92
N THR A 150 -38.17 4.84 28.46
CA THR A 150 -39.38 4.30 27.80
C THR A 150 -40.49 4.14 28.83
N ALA A 151 -41.36 5.14 28.92
CA ALA A 151 -42.63 5.02 29.61
C ALA A 151 -43.65 4.34 28.71
N GLY A 152 -44.42 3.40 29.27
CA GLY A 152 -45.56 2.72 28.66
C GLY A 152 -46.51 2.27 29.78
N PRO A 153 -47.84 2.37 29.62
CA PRO A 153 -48.68 2.86 30.72
C PRO A 153 -49.33 1.79 31.62
N ASP A 154 -49.93 2.34 32.67
CA ASP A 154 -50.64 1.75 33.81
C ASP A 154 -51.68 0.66 33.48
N ASN A 155 -51.97 -0.16 34.51
CA ASN A 155 -53.32 -0.55 34.94
C ASN A 155 -53.25 -1.09 36.38
N ASP A 156 -54.06 -0.52 37.29
CA ASP A 156 -54.92 -1.12 38.35
C ASP A 156 -54.47 -2.40 39.12
N ALA A 157 -54.84 -2.72 40.37
CA ALA A 157 -55.38 -2.08 41.59
C ALA A 157 -55.46 -3.23 42.67
N GLU A 158 -55.60 -3.07 43.99
CA GLU A 158 -55.74 -1.92 44.89
C GLU A 158 -55.09 -2.27 46.28
N ALA A 159 -55.60 -1.72 47.39
CA ALA A 159 -55.25 -2.00 48.80
C ALA A 159 -56.23 -3.05 49.43
N PRO A 160 -56.13 -3.50 50.72
CA PRO A 160 -55.23 -3.07 51.81
C PRO A 160 -54.29 -4.14 52.41
#